data_AF-A0A2B7WS40-F1
#
_entry.id   AF-A0A2B7WS40-F1
#
_cell.length_a   1.000
_cell.length_b   1.000
_cell.length_c   1.000
_cell.angle_alpha   90.00
_cell.angle_beta   90.00
_cell.angle_gamma   90.00
#
_symmetry.space_group_name_H-M   'P 1'
#
loop_
_entity.id
_entity.type
_entity.pdbx_description
1 polymer ?
#
loop_
_entity_poly.entity_id
_entity_poly.type
_entity_poly.pdbx_seq_one_letter_code
_entity_poly.pdbx_strand_id
1 'polypeptide(L)'
;MSILPTILDLLVSTKSLDPVDTAAAADLMHDYEAQSMLRPYQTTLNGRQAWNFGVINAGGSLLAVMSAAVPYRIIIPLRGNHMFRFTHIGKDPNELHPLERWTLNDLAKAVKHSHGEEASKWVLEADAVGRWWAKEMFRLYNYNLR
;
A
#
# COMPACT_ATOMS: atom_id res chain seq x y z
N MET A 1 -4.91 -8.22 4.42
CA MET A 1 -5.53 -8.93 3.29
C MET A 1 -4.93 -10.32 3.01
N SER A 2 -3.91 -10.80 3.74
CA SER A 2 -3.23 -12.07 3.45
C SER A 2 -3.99 -13.37 3.78
N ILE A 3 -5.16 -13.29 4.42
CA ILE A 3 -5.89 -14.48 4.91
C ILE A 3 -6.38 -15.34 3.75
N LEU A 4 -7.08 -14.76 2.77
CA LEU A 4 -7.63 -15.51 1.63
C LEU A 4 -6.57 -16.22 0.79
N PRO A 5 -5.49 -15.56 0.32
CA PRO A 5 -4.44 -16.26 -0.42
C PRO A 5 -3.74 -17.33 0.43
N THR A 6 -3.68 -17.16 1.75
CA THR A 6 -3.16 -18.20 2.66
C THR A 6 -4.08 -19.43 2.71
N ILE A 7 -5.40 -19.22 2.78
CA ILE A 7 -6.38 -20.32 2.77
C ILE A 7 -6.33 -21.06 1.43
N LEU A 8 -6.27 -20.34 0.30
CA LEU A 8 -6.15 -20.95 -1.03
C LEU A 8 -4.86 -21.77 -1.15
N ASP A 9 -3.72 -21.23 -0.71
CA ASP A 9 -2.46 -21.97 -0.67
C ASP A 9 -2.54 -23.22 0.23
N LEU A 10 -3.20 -23.12 1.38
CA LEU A 10 -3.41 -24.27 2.27
C LEU A 10 -4.19 -25.35 1.53
N LEU A 11 -5.36 -25.01 0.97
CA LEU A 11 -6.23 -25.96 0.28
C LEU A 11 -5.53 -26.69 -0.88
N VAL A 12 -4.73 -25.96 -1.67
CA VAL A 12 -3.95 -26.52 -2.78
C VAL A 12 -2.79 -27.39 -2.26
N SER A 13 -2.01 -26.90 -1.29
CA SER A 13 -0.83 -27.62 -0.78
C SER A 13 -1.18 -28.89 0.00
N THR A 14 -2.33 -28.92 0.69
CA THR A 14 -2.79 -30.10 1.45
C THR A 14 -3.63 -31.07 0.62
N LYS A 15 -3.87 -30.79 -0.67
CA LYS A 15 -4.73 -31.59 -1.56
C LYS A 15 -6.14 -31.80 -0.99
N SER A 16 -6.68 -30.77 -0.36
CA SER A 16 -8.01 -30.81 0.26
C SER A 16 -9.16 -30.61 -0.74
N LEU A 17 -8.83 -30.31 -2.00
CA LEU A 17 -9.75 -30.08 -3.10
C LEU A 17 -9.59 -31.17 -4.17
N ASP A 18 -10.63 -31.38 -4.97
CA ASP A 18 -10.53 -32.22 -6.17
C ASP A 18 -9.71 -31.50 -7.27
N PRO A 19 -9.36 -32.19 -8.38
CA PRO A 19 -8.50 -31.61 -9.42
C PRO A 19 -9.07 -30.34 -10.08
N VAL A 20 -10.40 -30.23 -10.22
CA VAL A 20 -11.03 -29.07 -10.85
C VAL A 20 -10.95 -27.87 -9.91
N ASP A 21 -11.32 -28.08 -8.64
CA ASP A 21 -11.29 -27.03 -7.61
C ASP A 21 -9.86 -26.60 -7.28
N THR A 22 -8.88 -27.51 -7.35
CA THR A 22 -7.46 -27.18 -7.18
C THR A 22 -6.98 -26.22 -8.27
N ALA A 23 -7.37 -26.45 -9.53
CA ALA A 23 -7.02 -25.56 -10.63
C ALA A 23 -7.67 -24.17 -10.45
N ALA A 24 -8.95 -24.12 -10.10
CA ALA A 24 -9.65 -22.87 -9.85
C ALA A 24 -9.03 -22.08 -8.67
N ALA A 25 -8.68 -22.75 -7.57
CA ALA A 25 -8.04 -22.12 -6.41
C ALA A 25 -6.63 -21.58 -6.75
N ALA A 26 -5.87 -22.31 -7.58
CA ALA A 26 -4.56 -21.88 -8.04
C ALA A 26 -4.64 -20.64 -8.92
N ASP A 27 -5.62 -20.57 -9.83
CA ASP A 27 -5.86 -19.40 -10.68
C ASP A 27 -6.28 -18.18 -9.84
N LEU A 28 -7.27 -18.34 -8.96
CA LEU A 28 -7.80 -17.25 -8.14
C LEU A 28 -6.75 -16.63 -7.21
N MET A 29 -5.76 -17.42 -6.79
CA MET A 29 -4.69 -16.93 -5.93
C MET A 29 -3.85 -15.83 -6.59
N HIS A 30 -3.77 -15.80 -7.92
CA HIS A 30 -3.07 -14.75 -8.66
C HIS A 30 -3.82 -13.42 -8.74
N ASP A 31 -5.13 -13.42 -8.42
CA ASP A 31 -5.96 -12.22 -8.43
C ASP A 31 -5.88 -11.41 -7.13
N TYR A 32 -5.31 -11.99 -6.07
CA TYR A 32 -5.14 -11.30 -4.79
C TYR A 32 -3.83 -10.52 -4.73
N GLU A 33 -3.92 -9.25 -4.35
CA GLU A 33 -2.75 -8.36 -4.20
C GLU A 33 -1.85 -8.71 -3.00
N ALA A 34 -2.38 -9.44 -2.00
CA ALA A 34 -1.68 -9.75 -0.78
C ALA A 34 -0.92 -11.07 -0.87
N GLN A 35 0.29 -11.12 -0.27
CA GLN A 35 1.07 -12.34 -0.21
C GLN A 35 0.49 -13.33 0.82
N SER A 36 0.45 -14.61 0.44
CA SER A 36 0.17 -15.74 1.35
C SER A 36 1.23 -15.83 2.46
N MET A 37 0.77 -16.13 3.68
CA MET A 37 1.62 -16.28 4.87
C MET A 37 2.38 -17.61 4.90
N LEU A 38 2.03 -18.57 4.05
CA LEU A 38 2.77 -19.82 3.92
C LEU A 38 4.07 -19.66 3.11
N ARG A 39 4.17 -18.59 2.33
CA ARG A 39 5.33 -18.29 1.49
C ARG A 39 6.26 -17.31 2.22
N PRO A 40 7.59 -17.36 2.02
CA PRO A 40 8.50 -16.38 2.58
C PRO A 40 8.13 -14.96 2.18
N TYR A 41 7.88 -14.08 3.15
CA TYR A 41 7.41 -12.73 2.87
C TYR A 41 8.51 -11.89 2.19
N GLN A 42 8.19 -11.36 1.01
CA GLN A 42 9.14 -10.56 0.23
C GLN A 42 8.76 -9.09 0.32
N THR A 43 9.54 -8.33 1.08
CA THR A 43 9.34 -6.88 1.23
C THR A 43 9.70 -6.11 -0.03
N THR A 44 10.58 -6.68 -0.86
CA THR A 44 10.97 -6.15 -2.17
C THR A 44 11.15 -7.28 -3.18
N LEU A 45 10.79 -7.03 -4.43
CA LEU A 45 10.98 -7.95 -5.55
C LEU A 45 11.22 -7.16 -6.83
N ASN A 46 12.32 -7.42 -7.55
CA ASN A 46 12.67 -6.76 -8.82
C ASN A 46 12.64 -5.22 -8.75
N GLY A 47 13.13 -4.65 -7.64
CA GLY A 47 13.14 -3.20 -7.41
C GLY A 47 11.78 -2.60 -7.03
N ARG A 48 10.73 -3.40 -6.89
CA ARG A 48 9.41 -2.97 -6.40
C ARG A 48 9.26 -3.32 -4.93
N GLN A 49 8.63 -2.43 -4.19
CA GLN A 49 8.31 -2.65 -2.79
C GLN A 49 6.93 -3.30 -2.65
N ALA A 50 6.74 -4.06 -1.56
CA ALA A 50 5.42 -4.53 -1.16
C ALA A 50 4.62 -3.36 -0.55
N TRP A 51 3.89 -2.65 -1.41
CA TRP A 51 3.05 -1.52 -1.04
C TRP A 51 1.75 -1.99 -0.38
N ASN A 52 1.30 -1.24 0.63
CA ASN A 52 -0.03 -1.38 1.21
C ASN A 52 -0.77 -0.05 1.09
N PHE A 53 -2.02 -0.13 0.63
CA PHE A 53 -2.90 1.01 0.41
C PHE A 53 -4.07 0.95 1.38
N GLY A 54 -4.48 2.10 1.92
CA GLY A 54 -5.64 2.22 2.78
C GLY A 54 -6.44 3.46 2.43
N VAL A 55 -7.67 3.29 1.99
CA VAL A 55 -8.57 4.41 1.73
C VAL A 55 -9.13 4.91 3.07
N ILE A 56 -8.88 6.18 3.40
CA ILE A 56 -9.38 6.81 4.62
C ILE A 56 -10.58 7.67 4.23
N ASN A 57 -11.74 7.36 4.81
CA ASN A 57 -13.08 7.95 4.61
C ASN A 57 -13.91 7.38 3.44
N ALA A 58 -15.23 7.46 3.60
CA ALA A 58 -16.21 6.94 2.64
C ALA A 58 -16.21 7.67 1.28
N GLY A 59 -15.60 8.85 1.20
CA GLY A 59 -15.44 9.62 -0.05
C GLY A 59 -14.15 9.32 -0.81
N GLY A 60 -13.25 8.50 -0.25
CA GLY A 60 -11.95 8.20 -0.82
C GLY A 60 -11.04 9.42 -1.03
N SER A 61 -11.19 10.46 -0.21
CA SER A 61 -10.44 11.71 -0.40
C SER A 61 -9.02 11.63 0.13
N LEU A 62 -8.73 10.68 1.01
CA LEU A 62 -7.43 10.44 1.61
C LEU A 62 -6.97 9.01 1.36
N LEU A 63 -5.72 8.85 0.94
CA LEU A 63 -5.09 7.56 0.71
C LEU A 63 -3.88 7.41 1.63
N ALA A 64 -3.91 6.41 2.51
CA ALA A 64 -2.74 5.94 3.22
C ALA A 64 -1.90 5.03 2.32
N VAL A 65 -0.61 5.29 2.25
CA VAL A 65 0.37 4.45 1.56
C VAL A 65 1.49 4.12 2.53
N MET A 66 1.84 2.85 2.60
CA MET A 66 2.98 2.34 3.34
C MET A 66 3.66 1.24 2.53
N SER A 67 4.87 0.88 2.91
CA SER A 67 5.63 -0.22 2.31
C SER A 67 6.11 -1.15 3.41
N ALA A 68 6.16 -2.45 3.14
CA ALA A 68 6.75 -3.38 4.09
C ALA A 68 8.30 -3.36 4.10
N ALA A 69 8.93 -2.66 3.14
CA ALA A 69 10.38 -2.52 3.05
C ALA A 69 10.94 -1.44 4.00
N VAL A 70 10.11 -0.46 4.36
CA VAL A 70 10.55 0.69 5.19
C VAL A 70 9.46 1.08 6.19
N PRO A 71 9.83 1.59 7.38
CA PRO A 71 8.88 1.91 8.45
C PRO A 71 8.21 3.29 8.26
N TYR A 72 7.86 3.63 7.02
CA TYR A 72 7.30 4.93 6.64
C TYR A 72 5.85 4.80 6.23
N ARG A 73 5.07 5.82 6.55
CA ARG A 73 3.68 5.97 6.12
C ARG A 73 3.46 7.39 5.63
N ILE A 74 2.71 7.51 4.53
CA ILE A 74 2.22 8.80 4.02
C ILE A 74 0.69 8.75 3.87
N ILE A 75 0.03 9.85 4.20
CA ILE A 75 -1.36 10.11 3.83
C ILE A 75 -1.35 11.14 2.71
N ILE A 76 -1.93 10.75 1.58
CA ILE A 76 -2.00 11.52 0.34
C ILE A 76 -3.42 12.07 0.20
N PRO A 77 -3.58 13.41 0.09
CA PRO A 77 -4.84 13.99 -0.32
C PRO A 77 -5.08 13.75 -1.82
N LEU A 78 -6.13 12.98 -2.13
CA LEU A 78 -6.61 12.75 -3.50
C LEU A 78 -7.63 13.81 -3.92
N ARG A 79 -8.44 14.31 -2.97
CA ARG A 79 -9.43 15.39 -3.17
C ARG A 79 -9.61 16.23 -1.91
N GLY A 80 -10.19 17.40 -2.08
CA GLY A 80 -10.48 18.32 -0.98
C GLY A 80 -9.24 19.05 -0.47
N ASN A 81 -9.40 19.82 0.60
CA ASN A 81 -8.34 20.64 1.18
C ASN A 81 -7.77 19.98 2.44
N HIS A 82 -6.96 18.95 2.25
CA HIS A 82 -6.27 18.24 3.33
C HIS A 82 -4.76 18.33 3.14
N MET A 83 -4.01 18.37 4.24
CA MET A 83 -2.55 18.31 4.20
C MET A 83 -2.07 16.89 3.90
N PHE A 84 -0.90 16.78 3.30
CA PHE A 84 -0.12 15.55 3.35
C PHE A 84 0.35 15.31 4.77
N ARG A 85 0.39 14.05 5.19
CA ARG A 85 0.88 13.63 6.52
C ARG A 85 1.90 12.51 6.36
N PHE A 86 3.10 12.68 6.92
CA PHE A 86 4.12 11.64 6.98
C PHE A 86 4.36 11.21 8.43
N THR A 87 4.52 9.91 8.64
CA THR A 87 4.89 9.32 9.93
C THR A 87 5.94 8.23 9.76
N HIS A 88 6.87 8.16 10.72
CA HIS A 88 7.86 7.10 10.82
C HIS A 88 7.46 6.14 11.93
N ILE A 89 6.72 5.09 11.58
CA ILE A 89 6.09 4.16 12.53
C ILE A 89 7.13 3.47 13.45
N GLY A 90 8.34 3.21 12.93
CA GLY A 90 9.41 2.63 13.76
C GLY A 90 9.96 3.55 14.86
N LYS A 91 9.76 4.87 14.76
CA LYS A 91 10.22 5.88 15.75
C LYS A 91 9.07 6.47 16.56
N ASP A 92 7.91 6.59 15.93
CA ASP A 92 6.68 7.10 16.52
C ASP A 92 5.52 6.13 16.19
N PRO A 93 5.42 4.98 16.89
CA PRO A 93 4.42 3.95 16.60
C PRO A 93 2.98 4.43 16.78
N ASN A 94 2.78 5.42 17.64
CA ASN A 94 1.47 6.00 17.95
C ASN A 94 1.13 7.21 17.06
N GLU A 95 2.00 7.57 16.11
CA GLU A 95 1.79 8.67 15.16
C GLU A 95 1.47 10.02 15.82
N LEU A 96 2.07 10.29 17.00
CA LEU A 96 1.84 11.49 17.81
C LEU A 96 2.54 12.74 17.25
N HIS A 97 3.62 12.56 16.49
CA HIS A 97 4.45 13.64 15.96
C HIS A 97 4.59 13.55 14.43
N PRO A 98 3.48 13.67 13.68
CA PRO A 98 3.52 13.61 12.22
C PRO A 98 4.17 14.86 11.62
N LEU A 99 4.75 14.71 10.43
CA LEU A 99 5.12 15.84 9.58
C LEU A 99 3.95 16.14 8.63
N GLU A 100 3.38 17.34 8.74
CA GLU A 100 2.25 17.75 7.93
C GLU A 100 2.58 18.98 7.08
N ARG A 101 2.27 18.93 5.78
CA ARG A 101 2.50 20.03 4.84
C ARG A 101 1.40 20.06 3.77
N TRP A 102 1.12 21.24 3.24
CA TRP A 102 0.11 21.43 2.20
C TRP A 102 0.51 20.89 0.83
N THR A 103 1.82 20.85 0.54
CA THR A 103 2.32 20.38 -0.75
C THR A 103 3.26 19.19 -0.56
N LEU A 104 3.30 18.30 -1.56
CA LEU A 104 4.24 17.17 -1.58
C LEU A 104 5.70 17.64 -1.51
N ASN A 105 6.03 18.71 -2.22
CA ASN A 105 7.40 19.25 -2.25
C ASN A 105 7.84 19.77 -0.88
N ASP A 106 6.96 20.47 -0.17
CA ASP A 106 7.26 20.96 1.18
C ASP A 106 7.35 19.80 2.18
N LEU A 107 6.50 18.78 2.02
CA LEU A 107 6.58 17.56 2.82
C LEU A 107 7.92 16.85 2.59
N ALA A 108 8.30 16.62 1.33
CA ALA A 108 9.54 15.95 0.98
C ALA A 108 10.77 16.70 1.52
N LYS A 109 10.77 18.04 1.49
CA LYS A 109 11.82 18.87 2.11
C LYS A 109 11.85 18.71 3.64
N ALA A 110 10.70 18.73 4.30
CA ALA A 110 10.61 18.53 5.75
C ALA A 110 11.10 17.13 6.16
N VAL A 111 10.68 16.10 5.42
CA VAL A 111 11.11 14.71 5.63
C VAL A 111 12.62 14.56 5.38
N LYS A 112 13.17 15.19 4.34
CA LYS A 112 14.61 15.22 4.08
C LYS A 112 15.39 15.77 5.28
N HIS A 113 14.90 16.87 5.85
CA HIS A 113 15.52 17.52 6.99
C HIS A 113 15.48 16.66 8.27
N SER A 114 14.35 16.02 8.57
CA SER A 114 14.15 15.26 9.82
C SER A 114 14.52 13.78 9.75
N HIS A 115 14.41 13.16 8.57
CA HIS A 115 14.54 11.70 8.38
C HIS A 115 15.55 11.30 7.30
N GLY A 116 16.14 12.25 6.58
CA GLY A 116 17.20 12.03 5.59
C GLY A 116 16.72 11.88 4.14
N GLU A 117 17.69 11.78 3.23
CA GLU A 117 17.45 11.78 1.78
C GLU A 117 16.57 10.61 1.32
N GLU A 118 16.85 9.41 1.84
CA GLU A 118 16.15 8.20 1.40
C GLU A 118 14.65 8.23 1.79
N ALA A 119 14.32 8.74 2.97
CA ALA A 119 12.93 8.94 3.38
C ALA A 119 12.21 9.97 2.49
N SER A 120 12.91 11.02 2.07
CA SER A 120 12.38 12.05 1.16
C SER A 120 12.09 11.48 -0.22
N LYS A 121 13.03 10.71 -0.79
CA LYS A 121 12.83 10.01 -2.07
C LYS A 121 11.66 9.03 -1.99
N TRP A 122 11.59 8.26 -0.90
CA TRP A 122 10.49 7.32 -0.68
C TRP A 122 9.14 8.01 -0.65
N VAL A 123 9.02 9.20 -0.03
CA VAL A 123 7.77 9.99 -0.01
C VAL A 123 7.31 10.36 -1.43
N LEU A 124 8.24 10.73 -2.31
CA LEU A 124 7.93 11.06 -3.70
C LEU A 124 7.50 9.81 -4.49
N GLU A 125 8.18 8.69 -4.29
CA GLU A 125 7.81 7.41 -4.89
C GLU A 125 6.43 6.94 -4.41
N ALA A 126 6.17 7.02 -3.11
CA ALA A 126 4.91 6.63 -2.50
C ALA A 126 3.73 7.48 -3.00
N ASP A 127 3.91 8.79 -3.22
CA ASP A 127 2.87 9.62 -3.85
C ASP A 127 2.59 9.20 -5.30
N ALA A 128 3.64 8.98 -6.09
CA ALA A 128 3.49 8.55 -7.49
C ALA A 128 2.76 7.20 -7.59
N VAL A 129 3.17 6.21 -6.79
CA VAL A 129 2.55 4.88 -6.72
C VAL A 129 1.11 4.97 -6.20
N GLY A 130 0.87 5.76 -5.14
CA GLY A 130 -0.47 5.94 -4.57
C GLY A 130 -1.46 6.56 -5.56
N ARG A 131 -1.03 7.58 -6.32
CA ARG A 131 -1.87 8.21 -7.36
C ARG A 131 -2.11 7.29 -8.55
N TRP A 132 -1.12 6.49 -8.94
CA TRP A 132 -1.31 5.45 -9.96
C TRP A 132 -2.35 4.42 -9.51
N TRP A 133 -2.21 3.89 -8.30
CA TRP A 133 -3.14 2.92 -7.74
C TRP A 133 -4.57 3.48 -7.67
N ALA A 134 -4.73 4.73 -7.21
CA ALA A 134 -6.05 5.37 -7.16
C ALA A 134 -6.70 5.50 -8.55
N LYS A 135 -5.92 5.86 -9.58
CA LYS A 135 -6.41 5.90 -10.97
C LYS A 135 -6.82 4.52 -11.46
N GLU A 136 -6.04 3.49 -11.14
CA GLU A 136 -6.34 2.12 -11.55
C GLU A 136 -7.61 1.59 -10.88
N MET A 137 -7.81 1.88 -9.59
CA MET A 137 -9.05 1.55 -8.90
C MET A 137 -10.26 2.24 -9.54
N PHE A 138 -10.16 3.53 -9.87
CA PHE A 138 -11.25 4.20 -10.58
C PHE A 138 -11.54 3.56 -11.94
N ARG A 139 -10.50 3.13 -12.68
CA ARG A 139 -10.67 2.40 -13.94
C ARG A 139 -11.38 1.06 -13.75
N LEU A 140 -10.94 0.25 -12.78
CA LEU A 140 -11.51 -1.08 -12.48
C LEU A 140 -12.99 -0.99 -12.09
N TYR A 141 -13.37 0.02 -11.32
CA TYR A 141 -14.76 0.24 -10.88
C TYR A 141 -15.59 1.08 -11.86
N ASN A 142 -15.09 1.36 -13.08
CA ASN A 142 -15.75 2.24 -14.07
C ASN A 142 -16.20 3.59 -13.47
N TYR A 143 -15.43 4.10 -12.52
CA TYR A 143 -15.70 5.34 -11.83
C TYR A 143 -15.11 6.50 -12.63
N ASN A 144 -15.98 7.32 -13.24
CA ASN A 144 -15.58 8.54 -13.92
C ASN A 144 -15.66 9.72 -12.93
N LEU A 145 -14.53 10.38 -12.71
CA LEU A 145 -14.51 11.69 -12.05
C LEU A 145 -15.35 12.67 -12.90
N ARG A 146 -16.51 13.08 -12.38
CA ARG A 146 -17.25 14.24 -12.89
C ARG A 146 -16.65 15.53 -12.36
#